data_AF-A0A7J3XF96-F1
#
_entry.id   AF-A0A7J3XF96-F1
#
_cell.length_a   1.000
_cell.length_b   1.000
_cell.length_c   1.000
_cell.angle_alpha   90.00
_cell.angle_beta   90.00
_cell.angle_gamma   90.00
#
_symmetry.space_group_name_H-M   'P 1'
#
loop_
_entity.id
_entity.type
_entity.pdbx_description
1 polymer ?
#
loop_
_entity_poly.entity_id
_entity_poly.type
_entity_poly.pdbx_seq_one_letter_code
_entity_poly.pdbx_strand_id
1 'polypeptide(L)'
;MSSTSLTYLEGLARNYAIKAVMSDREGNYADAVAYYRRAIEVLEKIIQMYPDHSLNNIYRQWIGEYRRRISEIEVLLGRAKVPASGEGGQDSLDDVD
;
A
#
# COMPACT_ATOMS: atom_id res chain seq x y z
N MET A 1 -20.80 16.64 -17.51
CA MET A 1 -19.46 16.73 -16.87
C MET A 1 -18.41 16.46 -17.95
N SER A 2 -17.40 17.32 -18.11
CA SER A 2 -16.46 17.28 -19.25
C SER A 2 -15.46 16.12 -19.15
N SER A 3 -15.12 15.49 -20.30
CA SER A 3 -14.11 14.43 -20.41
C SER A 3 -12.72 14.87 -19.89
N THR A 4 -12.43 16.17 -19.97
CA THR A 4 -11.20 16.77 -19.45
C THR A 4 -10.99 16.52 -17.95
N SER A 5 -12.08 16.53 -17.16
CA SER A 5 -12.00 16.29 -15.71
C SER A 5 -11.71 14.83 -15.39
N LEU A 6 -12.21 13.89 -16.19
CA LEU A 6 -11.93 12.46 -16.02
C LEU A 6 -10.46 12.16 -16.35
N THR A 7 -9.98 12.62 -17.51
CA THR A 7 -8.58 12.43 -17.92
C THR A 7 -7.60 13.03 -16.91
N TYR A 8 -7.95 14.18 -16.31
CA TYR A 8 -7.16 14.77 -15.24
C TYR A 8 -7.08 13.86 -14.00
N LEU A 9 -8.22 13.31 -13.54
CA LEU A 9 -8.26 12.40 -12.40
C LEU A 9 -7.49 11.11 -12.69
N GLU A 10 -7.61 10.53 -13.90
CA GLU A 10 -6.83 9.35 -14.30
C GLU A 10 -5.32 9.64 -14.28
N GLY A 11 -4.91 10.81 -14.79
CA GLY A 11 -3.52 11.25 -14.74
C GLY A 11 -3.01 11.42 -13.31
N LEU A 12 -3.83 11.99 -12.43
CA LEU A 12 -3.50 12.17 -11.01
C LEU A 12 -3.38 10.83 -10.28
N ALA A 13 -4.32 9.90 -10.48
CA ALA A 13 -4.26 8.55 -9.94
C ALA A 13 -2.99 7.82 -10.39
N ARG A 14 -2.67 7.90 -11.69
CA ARG A 14 -1.44 7.31 -12.26
C ARG A 14 -0.19 7.90 -11.62
N ASN A 15 -0.12 9.22 -11.43
CA ASN A 15 1.03 9.86 -10.82
C ASN A 15 1.27 9.37 -9.39
N TYR A 16 0.21 9.27 -8.58
CA TYR A 16 0.31 8.71 -7.24
C TYR A 16 0.72 7.24 -7.25
N ALA A 17 0.15 6.42 -8.14
CA ALA A 17 0.52 5.01 -8.25
C ALA A 17 2.01 4.82 -8.60
N ILE A 18 2.55 5.63 -9.53
CA ILE A 18 3.97 5.58 -9.89
C ILE A 18 4.84 5.91 -8.67
N LYS A 19 4.53 7.00 -7.97
CA LYS A 19 5.25 7.40 -6.75
C LYS A 19 5.19 6.31 -5.69
N ALA A 20 4.02 5.70 -5.49
CA ALA A 20 3.84 4.62 -4.55
C ALA A 20 4.76 3.43 -4.86
N VAL A 21 4.76 2.96 -6.11
CA VAL A 21 5.60 1.84 -6.55
C VAL A 21 7.09 2.16 -6.45
N MET A 22 7.49 3.39 -6.76
CA MET A 22 8.90 3.81 -6.62
C MET A 22 9.33 3.80 -5.16
N SER A 23 8.57 4.47 -4.27
CA SER A 23 8.86 4.48 -2.84
C SER A 23 8.84 3.07 -2.23
N ASP A 24 7.92 2.21 -2.66
CA ASP A 24 7.83 0.81 -2.24
C ASP A 24 9.10 0.02 -2.59
N ARG A 25 9.58 0.17 -3.82
CA ARG A 25 10.83 -0.47 -4.30
C ARG A 25 12.08 0.05 -3.59
N GLU A 26 12.07 1.31 -3.19
CA GLU A 26 13.17 1.93 -2.44
C GLU A 26 13.14 1.60 -0.94
N GLY A 27 12.11 0.90 -0.46
CA GLY A 27 11.90 0.60 0.97
C GLY A 27 11.37 1.80 1.77
N ASN A 28 11.01 2.90 1.10
CA ASN A 28 10.37 4.09 1.67
C ASN A 28 8.89 3.81 1.97
N TYR A 29 8.64 2.85 2.86
CA TYR A 29 7.32 2.26 3.07
C TYR A 29 6.25 3.23 3.58
N ALA A 30 6.61 4.22 4.41
CA ALA A 30 5.67 5.24 4.87
C ALA A 30 5.14 6.08 3.70
N ASP A 31 6.03 6.50 2.81
CA ASP A 31 5.67 7.26 1.60
C ASP A 31 4.89 6.40 0.61
N ALA A 32 5.29 5.14 0.44
CA ALA A 32 4.58 4.18 -0.41
C ALA A 32 3.10 4.05 0.02
N VAL A 33 2.84 3.85 1.31
CA VAL A 33 1.48 3.76 1.86
C VAL A 33 0.71 5.05 1.63
N ALA A 34 1.32 6.21 1.88
CA ALA A 34 0.67 7.50 1.66
C ALA A 34 0.28 7.72 0.19
N TYR A 35 1.14 7.34 -0.75
CA TYR A 35 0.87 7.47 -2.17
C TYR A 35 -0.17 6.46 -2.68
N TYR A 36 -0.13 5.19 -2.23
CA TYR A 36 -1.17 4.22 -2.57
C TYR A 36 -2.55 4.68 -2.09
N ARG A 37 -2.66 5.22 -0.87
CA ARG A 37 -3.93 5.75 -0.34
C ARG A 37 -4.47 6.90 -1.20
N ARG A 38 -3.61 7.84 -1.61
CA ARG A 38 -4.01 8.92 -2.51
C ARG A 38 -4.45 8.43 -3.89
N ALA A 39 -3.79 7.40 -4.43
CA ALA A 39 -4.21 6.80 -5.70
C ALA A 39 -5.61 6.16 -5.57
N ILE A 40 -5.86 5.44 -4.47
CA ILE A 40 -7.17 4.84 -4.16
C ILE A 40 -8.26 5.91 -4.08
N GLU A 41 -8.04 7.00 -3.32
CA GLU A 41 -9.01 8.08 -3.17
C GLU A 41 -9.43 8.69 -4.52
N VAL A 42 -8.47 8.89 -5.43
CA VAL A 42 -8.76 9.43 -6.76
C VAL A 42 -9.54 8.42 -7.62
N LEU A 43 -9.18 7.13 -7.58
CA LEU A 43 -9.90 6.08 -8.31
C LEU A 43 -11.35 5.91 -7.80
N GLU A 44 -11.56 5.97 -6.49
CA GLU A 44 -12.89 5.94 -5.88
C GLU A 44 -13.73 7.14 -6.32
N LYS A 45 -13.12 8.33 -6.39
CA LYS A 45 -13.77 9.53 -6.92
C LYS A 45 -14.18 9.39 -8.39
N ILE A 46 -13.33 8.77 -9.22
CA ILE A 46 -13.68 8.47 -10.62
C ILE A 46 -14.92 7.57 -10.67
N ILE A 47 -14.92 6.46 -9.92
CA ILE A 47 -16.04 5.50 -9.89
C ILE A 47 -17.34 6.18 -9.43
N GLN A 48 -17.27 7.05 -8.42
CA GLN A 48 -18.44 7.77 -7.89
C GLN A 48 -19.00 8.80 -8.90
N MET A 49 -18.12 9.55 -9.57
CA MET A 49 -18.52 10.63 -10.47
C MET A 49 -18.90 10.13 -11.87
N TYR A 50 -18.35 8.99 -12.30
CA TYR A 50 -18.53 8.42 -13.63
C TYR A 50 -18.92 6.94 -13.54
N PRO A 51 -20.12 6.61 -12.99
CA PRO A 51 -20.50 5.23 -12.67
C PRO A 51 -20.56 4.30 -13.90
N ASP A 52 -20.89 4.84 -15.08
CA ASP A 52 -21.00 4.08 -16.34
C ASP A 52 -19.69 4.03 -17.13
N HIS A 53 -18.57 4.52 -16.58
CA HIS A 53 -17.29 4.49 -17.26
C HIS A 53 -16.78 3.06 -17.42
N SER A 54 -16.42 2.68 -18.65
CA SER A 54 -16.08 1.30 -19.01
C SER A 54 -14.87 0.74 -18.24
N LEU A 55 -13.96 1.60 -17.79
CA LEU A 55 -12.78 1.20 -17.02
C LEU A 55 -13.02 1.04 -15.51
N ASN A 56 -14.23 1.29 -15.00
CA ASN A 56 -14.50 1.21 -13.56
C ASN A 56 -14.16 -0.15 -12.95
N ASN A 57 -14.37 -1.25 -13.69
CA ASN A 57 -13.97 -2.58 -13.23
C ASN A 57 -12.46 -2.71 -13.05
N ILE A 58 -11.68 -2.10 -13.95
CA ILE A 58 -10.21 -2.06 -13.86
C ILE A 58 -9.76 -1.21 -12.68
N TYR A 59 -10.38 -0.04 -12.47
CA TYR A 59 -10.05 0.81 -11.32
C TYR A 59 -10.34 0.10 -9.98
N ARG A 60 -11.44 -0.67 -9.89
CA ARG A 60 -11.73 -1.48 -8.70
C ARG A 60 -10.67 -2.57 -8.46
N GLN A 61 -10.18 -3.20 -9.51
CA GLN A 61 -9.08 -4.17 -9.41
C GLN A 61 -7.81 -3.49 -8.87
N TRP A 62 -7.42 -2.33 -9.44
CA TRP A 62 -6.26 -1.58 -8.95
C TRP A 62 -6.40 -1.14 -7.49
N ILE A 63 -7.58 -0.67 -7.07
CA ILE A 63 -7.87 -0.36 -5.66
C ILE A 63 -7.62 -1.60 -4.79
N GLY A 64 -8.06 -2.78 -5.22
CA GLY A 64 -7.81 -4.06 -4.54
C GLY A 64 -6.32 -4.34 -4.36
N GLU A 65 -5.54 -4.24 -5.44
CA GLU A 65 -4.08 -4.46 -5.42
C GLU A 65 -3.36 -3.45 -4.50
N TYR A 66 -3.74 -2.17 -4.56
CA TYR A 66 -3.13 -1.15 -3.70
C TYR A 66 -3.46 -1.37 -2.22
N ARG A 67 -4.70 -1.72 -1.90
CA ARG A 67 -5.09 -2.06 -0.51
C ARG A 67 -4.33 -3.28 -0.01
N ARG A 68 -4.22 -4.33 -0.84
CA ARG A 68 -3.43 -5.51 -0.52
C ARG A 68 -1.98 -5.14 -0.21
N ARG A 69 -1.35 -4.33 -1.07
CA ARG A 69 0.04 -3.93 -0.88
C ARG A 69 0.24 -3.09 0.38
N ILE A 70 -0.68 -2.16 0.68
CA ILE A 70 -0.66 -1.41 1.94
C ILE A 70 -0.69 -2.37 3.14
N SER A 71 -1.58 -3.36 3.15
CA SER A 71 -1.65 -4.33 4.24
C SER A 71 -0.37 -5.15 4.39
N GLU A 72 0.25 -5.56 3.29
CA GLU A 72 1.56 -6.25 3.31
C GLU A 72 2.65 -5.37 3.94
N ILE A 73 2.72 -4.09 3.55
CA ILE A 73 3.68 -3.13 4.10
C ILE A 73 3.43 -2.90 5.61
N GLU A 74 2.17 -2.74 6.03
CA GLU A 74 1.82 -2.53 7.44
C GLU A 74 2.23 -3.73 8.30
N VAL A 75 2.07 -4.96 7.79
CA VAL A 75 2.58 -6.18 8.46
C VAL A 75 4.10 -6.18 8.54
N LEU A 76 4.81 -5.81 7.47
CA LEU A 76 6.27 -5.72 7.47
C LEU A 76 6.78 -4.71 8.50
N LEU A 77 6.17 -3.52 8.56
CA LEU A 77 6.50 -2.49 9.54
C LEU A 77 6.15 -2.91 10.97
N GLY A 78 5.06 -3.66 11.16
CA GLY A 78 4.69 -4.24 12.45
C GLY A 78 5.69 -5.30 12.94
N ARG A 79 6.17 -6.17 12.05
CA ARG A 79 7.21 -7.16 12.35
C ARG A 79 8.55 -6.51 12.69
N ALA A 80 8.94 -5.45 11.98
CA ALA A 80 10.17 -4.71 12.26
C ALA A 80 10.17 -4.01 13.63
N LYS A 81 8.99 -3.69 14.19
CA LYS A 81 8.86 -3.09 15.52
C LYS A 81 8.98 -4.08 16.67
N VAL A 82 8.91 -5.39 16.40
CA VAL A 82 9.21 -6.40 17.42
C VAL A 82 10.72 -6.62 17.35
N PRO A 83 11.54 -6.07 18.28
CA PRO A 83 12.91 -6.54 18.39
C PRO A 83 12.84 -8.04 18.66
N ALA A 84 13.57 -8.82 17.87
CA ALA A 84 13.94 -10.18 18.22
C ALA A 84 14.80 -10.10 19.49
N SER A 85 14.16 -9.89 20.64
CA SER A 85 14.78 -10.03 21.95
C SER A 85 15.17 -11.49 22.08
N GLY A 86 16.48 -11.71 22.18
CA GLY A 86 17.14 -12.96 21.87
C GLY A 86 16.68 -14.16 22.66
N GLU A 87 16.46 -15.26 21.96
CA GLU A 87 16.78 -16.59 22.47
C GLU A 87 18.24 -16.88 22.14
N GLY A 88 19.14 -16.24 22.91
CA GLY A 88 20.53 -16.67 23.03
C GLY A 88 20.58 -17.72 24.13
N GLY A 89 20.82 -18.97 23.76
CA GLY A 89 21.01 -20.05 24.71
C GLY A 89 22.28 -19.91 25.54
N GLN A 90 22.25 -20.46 26.75
CA GLN A 90 23.40 -21.14 27.35
C GLN A 90 22.97 -22.01 28.54
N ASP A 91 23.71 -23.11 28.63
CA ASP A 91 23.56 -24.24 29.53
C ASP A 91 23.50 -23.87 31.02
N SER A 92 22.77 -24.69 31.77
CA SER A 92 23.06 -24.98 33.17
C SER A 92 22.73 -26.44 33.43
N LEU A 93 23.63 -27.32 32.98
CA LEU A 93 23.90 -28.56 33.70
C LEU A 93 24.55 -28.13 35.01
N ASP A 94 23.79 -28.12 36.10
CA ASP A 94 24.37 -28.16 37.44
C ASP A 94 23.63 -29.22 38.24
N ASP A 95 24.35 -30.32 38.45
CA ASP A 95 24.16 -31.29 39.52
C ASP A 95 23.96 -30.56 40.86
N VAL A 96 22.90 -30.88 41.60
CA VAL A 96 22.85 -30.70 43.06
C VAL A 96 21.95 -31.77 43.71
N ASP A 97 22.64 -32.75 44.31
CA ASP A 97 22.30 -33.71 45.39
C ASP A 97 21.07 -34.63 45.24
#